data_AF-A0A847F6U8-F1
#
_entry.id   AF-A0A847F6U8-F1
#
_cell.length_a   1.000
_cell.length_b   1.000
_cell.length_c   1.000
_cell.angle_alpha   90.00
_cell.angle_beta   90.00
_cell.angle_gamma   90.00
#
_symmetry.space_group_name_H-M   'P 1'
#
loop_
_entity.id
_entity.type
_entity.pdbx_description
1 polymer ?
#
loop_
_entity_poly.entity_id
_entity_poly.type
_entity_poly.pdbx_seq_one_letter_code
_entity_poly.pdbx_strand_id
1 'polypeptide(L)'
;MTNDSVEKMAVSTGQSAQSGDETAQKARPMGQNPSETKGVRQEAMEEAKKRANVDPKETAKEAGRPRKPRKEKVLHTRVPAVLEQELKNLAESFRMPVSNLVRAILEDTIEAMDSLGRVAEGEIREVAERVARERERLRQPLDRARSGFVERATGVAHSEESAPSDESSWNHSILDGALGFTALVVANDSICPITGDRLPKGSEGYLALYPDPSRNIIVSPRAVPSR
;
A
#
# COMPACT_ATOMS: atom_id res chain seq x y z
N MET A 1 41.03 29.96 25.51
CA MET A 1 40.64 29.57 24.14
C MET A 1 39.13 29.63 24.07
N THR A 2 38.64 30.78 23.63
CA THR A 2 37.24 31.12 23.41
C THR A 2 36.80 30.58 22.06
N ASN A 3 35.62 29.97 21.96
CA ASN A 3 34.78 29.94 20.75
C ASN A 3 33.46 29.24 21.06
N ASP A 4 32.39 30.02 21.19
CA ASP A 4 31.06 29.55 20.78
C ASP A 4 30.25 30.78 20.33
N SER A 5 30.26 30.97 19.01
CA SER A 5 29.43 31.91 18.27
C SER A 5 28.87 31.09 17.12
N VAL A 6 27.54 30.96 17.03
CA VAL A 6 26.71 31.41 15.89
C VAL A 6 25.25 31.21 16.29
N GLU A 7 24.60 32.32 16.60
CA GLU A 7 23.14 32.45 16.72
C GLU A 7 22.59 33.01 15.40
N LYS A 8 21.43 32.46 14.99
CA LYS A 8 20.33 33.11 14.24
C LYS A 8 20.62 33.75 12.88
N MET A 9 20.07 33.12 11.83
CA MET A 9 19.59 33.83 10.63
C MET A 9 18.07 33.74 10.53
N ALA A 10 17.49 34.89 10.19
CA ALA A 10 16.08 35.20 10.16
C ALA A 10 15.46 35.00 8.78
N VAL A 11 14.14 34.79 8.82
CA VAL A 11 13.06 35.11 7.87
C VAL A 11 13.44 35.98 6.66
N SER A 12 13.01 35.55 5.46
CA SER A 12 12.59 36.46 4.39
C SER A 12 11.52 35.82 3.50
N THR A 13 10.37 36.48 3.47
CA THR A 13 9.22 36.24 2.61
C THR A 13 9.38 37.10 1.35
N GLY A 14 9.05 36.56 0.17
CA GLY A 14 9.03 37.35 -1.07
C GLY A 14 8.28 36.66 -2.20
N GLN A 15 7.11 37.20 -2.52
CA GLN A 15 6.26 36.88 -3.68
C GLN A 15 6.93 37.22 -5.00
N SER A 16 6.57 36.53 -6.08
CA SER A 16 6.23 37.16 -7.38
C SER A 16 5.47 36.19 -8.28
N ALA A 17 4.46 36.74 -8.96
CA ALA A 17 3.51 36.09 -9.84
C ALA A 17 3.82 36.39 -11.31
N GLN A 18 3.02 35.77 -12.20
CA GLN A 18 2.83 36.06 -13.65
C GLN A 18 3.85 35.34 -14.58
N SER A 19 3.50 34.77 -15.75
CA SER A 19 2.35 34.94 -16.65
C SER A 19 2.36 33.87 -17.78
N GLY A 20 1.16 33.47 -18.24
CA GLY A 20 0.77 33.14 -19.64
C GLY A 20 1.45 31.95 -20.36
N ASP A 21 0.86 31.28 -21.35
CA ASP A 21 -0.45 31.36 -21.99
C ASP A 21 -0.67 30.08 -22.83
N GLU A 22 -1.93 29.80 -23.16
CA GLU A 22 -2.42 29.04 -24.33
C GLU A 22 -1.89 27.62 -24.65
N THR A 23 -2.75 26.61 -24.49
CA THR A 23 -3.55 26.10 -25.63
C THR A 23 -4.56 25.06 -25.16
N ALA A 24 -5.83 25.41 -25.34
CA ALA A 24 -6.95 24.50 -25.18
C ALA A 24 -7.19 23.75 -26.50
N GLN A 25 -7.24 22.41 -26.46
CA GLN A 25 -7.92 21.63 -27.49
C GLN A 25 -8.56 20.35 -26.91
N LYS A 26 -9.82 20.52 -26.51
CA LYS A 26 -10.99 19.76 -26.97
C LYS A 26 -10.83 18.23 -27.16
N ALA A 27 -11.27 17.47 -26.17
CA ALA A 27 -11.90 16.17 -26.39
C ALA A 27 -13.10 16.00 -25.45
N ARG A 28 -14.30 15.88 -26.02
CA ARG A 28 -15.53 15.51 -25.30
C ARG A 28 -15.63 13.98 -25.25
N PRO A 29 -15.93 13.36 -24.11
CA PRO A 29 -16.58 12.05 -24.11
C PRO A 29 -18.11 12.23 -24.03
N MET A 30 -18.78 11.69 -25.02
CA MET A 30 -20.22 11.45 -25.05
C MET A 30 -20.57 10.32 -24.07
N GLY A 31 -21.75 10.45 -23.44
CA GLY A 31 -22.48 9.31 -22.88
C GLY A 31 -22.37 9.12 -21.38
N GLN A 32 -23.05 9.95 -20.60
CA GLN A 32 -23.61 9.55 -19.30
C GLN A 32 -24.87 10.39 -19.04
N ASN A 33 -25.96 9.72 -18.68
CA ASN A 33 -27.30 10.31 -18.54
C ASN A 33 -27.32 11.44 -17.50
N PRO A 34 -27.95 12.61 -17.79
CA PRO A 34 -27.84 13.81 -16.96
C PRO A 34 -28.71 13.84 -15.69
N SER A 35 -29.50 12.79 -15.41
CA SER A 35 -30.43 12.76 -14.26
C SER A 35 -29.85 12.07 -13.01
N GLU A 36 -28.90 11.13 -13.15
CA GLU A 36 -28.33 10.40 -12.00
C GLU A 36 -27.13 11.13 -11.39
N THR A 37 -26.40 11.93 -12.19
CA THR A 37 -25.22 12.67 -11.72
C THR A 37 -25.57 13.88 -10.83
N LYS A 38 -26.83 14.34 -10.84
CA LYS A 38 -27.31 15.39 -9.93
C LYS A 38 -27.58 14.87 -8.52
N GLY A 39 -28.15 13.67 -8.39
CA GLY A 39 -28.38 13.04 -7.08
C GLY A 39 -27.07 12.71 -6.38
N VAL A 40 -26.15 12.05 -7.09
CA VAL A 40 -24.84 11.64 -6.54
C VAL A 40 -23.97 12.84 -6.16
N ARG A 41 -24.02 13.94 -6.92
CA ARG A 41 -23.33 15.19 -6.54
C ARG A 41 -23.98 15.91 -5.36
N GLN A 42 -25.31 15.88 -5.25
CA GLN A 42 -26.02 16.49 -4.13
C GLN A 42 -25.78 15.70 -2.84
N GLU A 43 -25.79 14.37 -2.89
CA GLU A 43 -25.47 13.49 -1.76
C GLU A 43 -24.00 13.64 -1.32
N ALA A 44 -23.05 13.65 -2.26
CA ALA A 44 -21.64 13.88 -1.94
C ALA A 44 -21.38 15.28 -1.35
N MET A 45 -22.13 16.29 -1.81
CA MET A 45 -22.02 17.67 -1.32
C MET A 45 -22.71 17.85 0.04
N GLU A 46 -23.80 17.13 0.32
CA GLU A 46 -24.45 17.10 1.64
C GLU A 46 -23.62 16.32 2.67
N GLU A 47 -23.00 15.21 2.26
CA GLU A 47 -22.10 14.42 3.11
C GLU A 47 -20.81 15.18 3.42
N ALA A 48 -20.24 15.90 2.45
CA ALA A 48 -19.10 16.80 2.68
C ALA A 48 -19.47 17.97 3.61
N LYS A 49 -20.70 18.50 3.51
CA LYS A 49 -21.19 19.57 4.39
C LYS A 49 -21.46 19.08 5.81
N LYS A 50 -21.91 17.83 5.99
CA LYS A 50 -22.01 17.14 7.29
C LYS A 50 -20.64 16.91 7.92
N ARG A 51 -19.63 16.54 7.13
CA ARG A 51 -18.23 16.40 7.59
C ARG A 51 -17.57 17.75 7.94
N ALA A 52 -17.96 18.83 7.26
CA ALA A 52 -17.48 20.17 7.53
C ALA A 52 -18.16 20.86 8.73
N ASN A 53 -19.33 20.37 9.18
CA ASN A 53 -20.07 20.92 10.32
C ASN A 53 -19.74 20.22 11.65
N VAL A 54 -18.69 19.40 11.70
CA VAL A 54 -18.12 18.93 12.96
C VAL A 54 -17.19 20.03 13.46
N ASP A 55 -17.69 20.85 14.38
CA ASP A 55 -16.92 21.89 15.05
C ASP A 55 -15.58 21.30 15.56
N PRO A 56 -14.40 21.76 15.08
CA PRO A 56 -13.10 21.31 15.59
C PRO A 56 -12.93 21.57 17.09
N LYS A 57 -13.80 22.42 17.64
CA LYS A 57 -13.87 22.78 19.05
C LYS A 57 -14.51 21.69 19.92
N GLU A 58 -15.23 20.74 19.33
CA GLU A 58 -15.84 19.61 20.04
C GLU A 58 -14.85 18.44 20.17
N THR A 59 -14.11 18.10 19.11
CA THR A 59 -13.07 17.06 19.13
C THR A 59 -11.86 17.43 19.97
N ALA A 60 -11.49 18.72 20.04
CA ALA A 60 -10.42 19.21 20.92
C ALA A 60 -10.85 19.36 22.39
N LYS A 61 -12.16 19.47 22.69
CA LYS A 61 -12.66 19.57 24.07
C LYS A 61 -12.71 18.22 24.80
N GLU A 62 -12.59 17.11 24.09
CA GLU A 62 -12.63 15.76 24.68
C GLU A 62 -11.23 15.24 25.05
N ALA A 63 -10.18 15.71 24.36
CA ALA A 63 -8.78 15.34 24.64
C ALA A 63 -8.19 15.98 25.92
N GLY A 64 -8.84 17.00 26.47
CA GLY A 64 -8.31 17.80 27.59
C GLY A 64 -9.17 17.84 28.85
N ARG A 65 -10.30 17.11 28.92
CA ARG A 65 -11.06 17.04 30.18
C ARG A 65 -10.39 16.05 31.11
N PRO A 66 -10.03 16.43 32.35
CA PRO A 66 -9.65 15.47 33.37
C PRO A 66 -10.83 14.51 33.53
N ARG A 67 -10.67 13.27 33.07
CA ARG A 67 -11.69 12.23 33.24
C ARG A 67 -11.91 12.12 34.74
N LYS A 68 -13.08 12.55 35.22
CA LYS A 68 -13.48 12.39 36.62
C LYS A 68 -13.18 10.93 37.01
N PRO A 69 -12.64 10.66 38.21
CA PRO A 69 -12.38 9.30 38.64
C PRO A 69 -13.68 8.52 38.53
N ARG A 70 -13.75 7.62 37.53
CA ARG A 70 -14.92 6.76 37.36
C ARG A 70 -14.91 5.85 38.57
N LYS A 71 -16.03 5.83 39.29
CA LYS A 71 -16.19 4.95 40.46
C LYS A 71 -15.80 3.53 40.05
N GLU A 72 -15.05 2.87 40.92
CA GLU A 72 -14.63 1.49 40.72
C GLU A 72 -15.86 0.61 40.45
N LYS A 73 -15.91 0.04 39.24
CA LYS A 73 -17.05 -0.77 38.83
C LYS A 73 -16.80 -2.20 39.28
N VAL A 74 -17.58 -2.67 40.24
CA VAL A 74 -17.56 -4.07 40.66
C VAL A 74 -18.16 -4.92 39.54
N LEU A 75 -17.39 -5.90 39.07
CA LEU A 75 -17.82 -6.88 38.08
C LEU A 75 -18.01 -8.21 38.79
N HIS A 76 -19.19 -8.80 38.63
CA HIS A 76 -19.44 -10.17 39.09
C HIS A 76 -19.12 -11.13 37.95
N THR A 77 -18.12 -11.96 38.16
CA THR A 77 -17.72 -13.02 37.22
C THR A 77 -18.23 -14.37 37.72
N ARG A 78 -18.48 -15.30 36.79
CA ARG A 78 -18.72 -16.70 37.14
C ARG A 78 -17.39 -17.43 37.10
N VAL A 79 -17.02 -18.03 38.21
CA VAL A 79 -15.76 -18.77 38.36
C VAL A 79 -16.10 -20.21 38.77
N PRO A 80 -15.49 -21.23 38.14
CA PRO A 80 -15.63 -22.61 38.58
C PRO A 80 -15.25 -22.78 40.06
N ALA A 81 -15.97 -23.63 40.80
CA ALA A 81 -15.78 -23.78 42.24
C ALA A 81 -14.34 -24.17 42.64
N VAL A 82 -13.67 -24.99 41.83
CA VAL A 82 -12.27 -25.37 42.04
C VAL A 82 -11.35 -24.16 41.96
N LEU A 83 -11.50 -23.34 40.92
CA LEU A 83 -10.72 -22.12 40.72
C LEU A 83 -11.01 -21.07 41.81
N GLU A 84 -12.26 -20.95 42.27
CA GLU A 84 -12.59 -20.08 43.39
C GLU A 84 -11.83 -20.48 44.66
N GLN A 85 -11.77 -21.78 44.97
CA GLN A 85 -11.06 -22.29 46.13
C GLN A 85 -9.55 -22.05 46.01
N GLU A 86 -8.97 -22.29 44.84
CA GLU A 86 -7.55 -22.03 44.57
C GLU A 86 -7.21 -20.55 44.74
N LEU A 87 -8.06 -19.65 44.22
CA LEU A 87 -7.88 -18.21 44.37
C LEU A 87 -7.94 -17.77 45.84
N LYS A 88 -8.84 -18.35 46.65
CA LYS A 88 -8.91 -18.09 48.09
C LYS A 88 -7.65 -18.54 48.81
N ASN A 89 -7.19 -19.77 48.55
CA ASN A 89 -5.97 -20.32 49.16
C ASN A 89 -4.74 -19.48 48.79
N LEU A 90 -4.63 -19.07 47.52
CA LEU A 90 -3.53 -18.22 47.05
C LEU A 90 -3.57 -16.85 47.74
N ALA A 91 -4.75 -16.22 47.81
CA ALA A 91 -4.93 -14.93 48.49
C ALA A 91 -4.61 -15.00 49.99
N GLU A 92 -4.97 -16.09 50.68
CA GLU A 92 -4.60 -16.35 52.07
C GLU A 92 -3.08 -16.45 52.24
N SER A 93 -2.39 -17.15 51.33
CA SER A 93 -0.93 -17.28 51.36
C SER A 93 -0.22 -15.93 51.21
N PHE A 94 -0.77 -15.04 50.37
CA PHE A 94 -0.28 -13.67 50.17
C PHE A 94 -0.83 -12.67 51.21
N ARG A 95 -1.68 -13.11 52.15
CA ARG A 95 -2.34 -12.28 53.17
C ARG A 95 -3.04 -11.05 52.59
N MET A 96 -3.68 -11.21 51.45
CA MET A 96 -4.38 -10.13 50.75
C MET A 96 -5.82 -10.54 50.40
N PRO A 97 -6.75 -9.59 50.25
CA PRO A 97 -8.09 -9.90 49.75
C PRO A 97 -8.03 -10.45 48.32
N VAL A 98 -8.87 -11.44 48.01
CA VAL A 98 -8.97 -12.06 46.67
C VAL A 98 -9.16 -11.02 45.57
N SER A 99 -10.00 -10.00 45.81
CA SER A 99 -10.22 -8.94 44.82
C SER A 99 -8.97 -8.13 44.50
N ASN A 100 -8.06 -7.95 45.47
CA ASN A 100 -6.80 -7.25 45.23
C ASN A 100 -5.81 -8.13 44.47
N LEU A 101 -5.78 -9.44 44.80
CA LEU A 101 -4.93 -10.41 44.09
C LEU A 101 -5.33 -10.52 42.62
N VAL A 102 -6.63 -10.65 42.34
CA VAL A 102 -7.15 -10.75 40.97
C VAL A 102 -6.85 -9.47 40.18
N ARG A 103 -6.95 -8.29 40.81
CA ARG A 103 -6.56 -7.03 40.16
C ARG A 103 -5.09 -7.04 39.77
N ALA A 104 -4.21 -7.36 40.72
CA ALA A 104 -2.77 -7.37 40.48
C ALA A 104 -2.40 -8.36 39.36
N ILE A 105 -2.92 -9.60 39.40
CA ILE A 105 -2.65 -10.60 38.36
C ILE A 105 -3.12 -10.12 36.99
N LEU A 106 -4.32 -9.54 36.89
CA LEU A 106 -4.85 -9.06 35.61
C LEU A 106 -4.06 -7.86 35.08
N GLU A 107 -3.63 -6.96 35.96
CA GLU A 107 -2.79 -5.81 35.61
C GLU A 107 -1.41 -6.27 35.13
N ASP A 108 -0.75 -7.15 35.89
CA ASP A 108 0.56 -7.74 35.53
C ASP A 108 0.48 -8.51 34.20
N THR A 109 -0.60 -9.26 33.98
CA THR A 109 -0.78 -10.03 32.73
C THR A 109 -0.95 -9.10 31.53
N ILE A 110 -1.75 -8.04 31.67
CA ILE A 110 -1.96 -7.07 30.59
C ILE A 110 -0.66 -6.31 30.30
N GLU A 111 0.06 -5.87 31.34
CA GLU A 111 1.35 -5.19 31.16
C GLU A 111 2.39 -6.10 30.50
N ALA A 112 2.46 -7.38 30.93
CA ALA A 112 3.32 -8.37 30.30
C ALA A 112 2.96 -8.57 28.83
N MET A 113 1.67 -8.72 28.50
CA MET A 113 1.20 -8.87 27.11
C MET A 113 1.52 -7.63 26.26
N ASP A 114 1.32 -6.42 26.78
CA ASP A 114 1.66 -5.18 26.08
C ASP A 114 3.17 -5.02 25.86
N SER A 115 3.99 -5.46 26.83
CA SER A 115 5.44 -5.46 26.69
C SER A 115 5.91 -6.43 25.60
N LEU A 116 5.35 -7.64 25.57
CA LEU A 116 5.63 -8.65 24.55
C LEU A 116 5.16 -8.21 23.17
N GLY A 117 3.98 -7.58 23.09
CA GLY A 117 3.45 -7.00 21.85
C GLY A 117 4.42 -5.98 21.24
N ARG A 118 4.93 -5.04 22.05
CA ARG A 118 5.91 -4.03 21.58
C ARG A 118 7.22 -4.64 21.10
N VAL A 119 7.72 -5.68 21.76
CA VAL A 119 8.93 -6.40 21.33
C VAL A 119 8.69 -7.10 19.99
N ALA A 120 7.59 -7.84 19.87
CA ALA A 120 7.23 -8.54 18.64
C ALA A 120 7.01 -7.57 17.47
N GLU A 121 6.34 -6.44 17.70
CA GLU A 121 6.17 -5.38 16.69
C GLU A 121 7.52 -4.81 16.24
N GLY A 122 8.45 -4.60 17.18
CA GLY A 122 9.80 -4.15 16.90
C GLY A 122 10.57 -5.12 15.98
N GLU A 123 10.53 -6.41 16.30
CA GLU A 123 11.18 -7.45 15.50
C GLU A 123 10.56 -7.57 14.10
N ILE A 124 9.22 -7.58 14.00
CA ILE A 124 8.51 -7.62 12.72
C ILE A 124 8.87 -6.40 11.88
N ARG A 125 8.94 -5.21 12.50
CA ARG A 125 9.36 -3.99 11.82
C ARG A 125 10.79 -4.09 11.31
N GLU A 126 11.73 -4.58 12.11
CA GLU A 126 13.12 -4.76 11.69
C GLU A 126 13.23 -5.71 10.49
N VAL A 127 12.51 -6.83 10.55
CA VAL A 127 12.45 -7.81 9.44
C VAL A 127 11.84 -7.16 8.20
N ALA A 128 10.74 -6.42 8.34
CA ALA A 128 10.10 -5.72 7.22
C ALA A 128 11.05 -4.69 6.58
N GLU A 129 11.77 -3.92 7.40
CA GLU A 129 12.77 -2.96 6.92
C GLU A 129 13.95 -3.67 6.23
N ARG A 130 14.41 -4.81 6.76
CA ARG A 130 15.45 -5.62 6.11
C ARG A 130 14.98 -6.15 4.76
N VAL A 131 13.76 -6.68 4.67
CA VAL A 131 13.16 -7.15 3.42
C VAL A 131 12.97 -6.00 2.42
N ALA A 132 12.55 -4.81 2.88
CA ALA A 132 12.43 -3.64 2.03
C ALA A 132 13.78 -3.21 1.45
N ARG A 133 14.85 -3.19 2.27
CA ARG A 133 16.22 -2.89 1.82
C ARG A 133 16.71 -3.90 0.78
N GLU A 134 16.49 -5.19 0.99
CA GLU A 134 16.87 -6.22 0.02
C GLU A 134 16.05 -6.10 -1.28
N ARG A 135 14.75 -5.84 -1.19
CA ARG A 135 13.91 -5.58 -2.38
C ARG A 135 14.41 -4.37 -3.17
N GLU A 136 14.81 -3.30 -2.49
CA GLU A 136 15.36 -2.10 -3.14
C GLU A 136 16.70 -2.41 -3.82
N ARG A 137 17.58 -3.14 -3.15
CA ARG A 137 18.86 -3.59 -3.72
C ARG A 137 18.67 -4.41 -4.99
N LEU A 138 17.66 -5.30 -5.02
CA LEU A 138 17.33 -6.10 -6.20
C LEU A 138 16.64 -5.26 -7.30
N ARG A 139 15.89 -4.21 -6.93
CA ARG A 139 15.24 -3.30 -7.89
C ARG A 139 16.20 -2.34 -8.58
N GLN A 140 17.21 -1.82 -7.90
CA GLN A 140 18.18 -0.87 -8.49
C GLN A 140 18.81 -1.34 -9.82
N PRO A 141 19.28 -2.59 -9.99
CA PRO A 141 19.78 -3.05 -11.28
C PRO A 141 18.67 -3.23 -12.33
N LEU A 142 17.46 -3.62 -11.92
CA LEU A 142 16.28 -3.72 -12.80
C LEU A 142 15.85 -2.35 -13.32
N ASP A 143 15.79 -1.33 -12.45
CA ASP A 143 15.43 0.03 -12.84
C ASP A 143 16.50 0.68 -13.70
N ARG A 144 17.80 0.41 -13.45
CA ARG A 144 18.90 0.83 -14.32
C ARG A 144 18.86 0.13 -15.69
N ALA A 145 18.50 -1.16 -15.73
CA ALA A 145 18.32 -1.87 -17.00
C ALA A 145 17.09 -1.35 -17.77
N ARG A 146 16.01 -0.99 -17.08
CA ARG A 146 14.82 -0.36 -17.67
C ARG A 146 15.11 1.04 -18.20
N SER A 147 15.83 1.88 -17.46
CA SER A 147 16.17 3.23 -17.93
C SER A 147 17.09 3.20 -19.15
N GLY A 148 18.08 2.29 -19.18
CA GLY A 148 18.93 2.08 -20.35
C GLY A 148 18.20 1.51 -21.58
N PHE A 149 17.08 0.81 -21.39
CA PHE A 149 16.22 0.34 -22.49
C PHE A 149 15.33 1.47 -23.03
N VAL A 150 14.80 2.34 -22.16
CA VAL A 150 14.00 3.51 -22.56
C VAL A 150 14.83 4.53 -23.34
N GLU A 151 16.09 4.75 -22.97
CA GLU A 151 16.99 5.67 -23.67
C GLU A 151 17.42 5.14 -25.06
N ARG A 152 17.35 3.82 -25.28
CA ARG A 152 17.61 3.19 -26.58
C ARG A 152 16.37 3.10 -27.46
N ALA A 153 15.18 3.08 -26.88
CA ALA A 153 13.90 2.99 -27.59
C ALA A 153 13.42 4.34 -28.17
N THR A 154 13.92 5.48 -27.70
CA THR A 154 13.54 6.81 -28.22
C THR A 154 14.27 7.22 -29.51
N GLY A 155 15.15 6.37 -30.04
CA GLY A 155 15.98 6.68 -31.21
C GLY A 155 15.52 6.11 -32.56
N VAL A 156 14.40 5.38 -32.66
CA VAL A 156 13.99 4.76 -33.93
C VAL A 156 12.57 5.17 -34.30
N ALA A 157 12.47 6.30 -35.00
CA ALA A 157 11.35 6.57 -35.88
C ALA A 157 11.65 5.91 -37.23
N HIS A 158 10.88 4.90 -37.65
CA HIS A 158 10.37 4.77 -39.02
C HIS A 158 9.47 3.54 -39.23
N SER A 159 8.38 3.83 -39.94
CA SER A 159 7.71 2.99 -40.95
C SER A 159 6.86 1.79 -40.52
N GLU A 160 5.57 1.97 -40.74
CA GLU A 160 4.58 0.92 -40.99
C GLU A 160 5.06 0.03 -42.14
N GLU A 161 5.36 -1.24 -41.89
CA GLU A 161 5.51 -2.26 -42.94
C GLU A 161 5.21 -3.65 -42.36
N SER A 162 4.01 -4.13 -42.70
CA SER A 162 3.65 -5.51 -43.06
C SER A 162 4.13 -6.69 -42.19
N ALA A 163 3.16 -7.36 -41.57
CA ALA A 163 3.30 -8.63 -40.86
C ALA A 163 3.67 -9.81 -41.81
N PRO A 164 4.60 -10.71 -41.43
CA PRO A 164 4.69 -12.04 -42.03
C PRO A 164 3.70 -12.99 -41.34
N SER A 165 2.78 -13.55 -42.11
CA SER A 165 1.68 -14.42 -41.68
C SER A 165 2.04 -15.90 -41.62
N ASP A 166 3.26 -16.25 -41.19
CA ASP A 166 3.70 -17.65 -41.11
C ASP A 166 3.96 -18.05 -39.66
N GLU A 167 2.94 -18.68 -39.04
CA GLU A 167 3.01 -19.25 -37.68
C GLU A 167 4.10 -20.33 -37.54
N SER A 168 4.57 -20.88 -38.66
CA SER A 168 5.62 -21.89 -38.73
C SER A 168 7.05 -21.36 -38.51
N SER A 169 7.25 -20.05 -38.41
CA SER A 169 8.58 -19.45 -38.16
C SER A 169 8.78 -18.96 -36.72
N TRP A 170 7.77 -19.09 -35.86
CA TRP A 170 7.84 -18.58 -34.50
C TRP A 170 8.87 -19.35 -33.68
N ASN A 171 9.76 -18.58 -33.03
CA ASN A 171 10.80 -19.16 -32.20
C ASN A 171 10.24 -19.55 -30.83
N HIS A 172 9.57 -20.70 -30.77
CA HIS A 172 8.98 -21.25 -29.55
C HIS A 172 10.02 -21.59 -28.46
N SER A 173 11.32 -21.66 -28.78
CA SER A 173 12.37 -21.89 -27.77
C SER A 173 12.41 -20.80 -26.68
N ILE A 174 11.89 -19.61 -26.99
CA ILE A 174 11.75 -18.52 -26.02
C ILE A 174 10.73 -18.87 -24.91
N LEU A 175 9.79 -19.79 -25.16
CA LEU A 175 8.83 -20.30 -24.17
C LEU A 175 9.33 -21.56 -23.46
N ASP A 176 10.49 -22.10 -23.81
CA ASP A 176 11.01 -23.29 -23.16
C ASP A 176 11.22 -23.03 -21.66
N GLY A 177 10.62 -23.91 -20.85
CA GLY A 177 10.59 -23.81 -19.40
C GLY A 177 9.50 -22.88 -18.83
N ALA A 178 8.58 -22.37 -19.64
CA ALA A 178 7.40 -21.66 -19.14
C ALA A 178 6.43 -22.64 -18.45
N LEU A 179 6.02 -22.30 -17.23
CA LEU A 179 5.07 -23.06 -16.41
C LEU A 179 3.62 -22.75 -16.77
N GLY A 180 3.34 -21.57 -17.29
CA GLY A 180 2.00 -21.14 -17.63
C GLY A 180 1.92 -19.69 -18.07
N PHE A 181 0.70 -19.23 -18.33
CA PHE A 181 0.41 -17.88 -18.81
C PHE A 181 -0.61 -17.19 -17.92
N THR A 182 -0.36 -15.92 -17.59
CA THR A 182 -1.32 -15.07 -16.86
C THR A 182 -1.76 -13.92 -17.75
N ALA A 183 -3.07 -13.75 -17.93
CA ALA A 183 -3.63 -12.63 -18.67
C ALA A 183 -3.35 -11.30 -17.95
N LEU A 184 -2.98 -10.27 -18.71
CA LEU A 184 -2.74 -8.93 -18.23
C LEU A 184 -3.11 -7.88 -19.27
N VAL A 185 -3.20 -6.63 -18.81
CA VAL A 185 -3.30 -5.46 -19.70
C VAL A 185 -1.92 -4.84 -19.83
N VAL A 186 -1.48 -4.67 -21.06
CA VAL A 186 -0.15 -4.16 -21.37
C VAL A 186 -0.08 -2.67 -21.01
N ALA A 187 0.83 -2.30 -20.11
CA ALA A 187 0.91 -0.93 -19.59
C ALA A 187 1.59 0.05 -20.57
N ASN A 188 2.44 -0.45 -21.47
CA ASN A 188 3.21 0.34 -22.45
C ASN A 188 3.29 -0.41 -23.78
N ASP A 189 3.36 0.32 -24.89
CA ASP A 189 3.62 -0.27 -26.21
C ASP A 189 4.82 -1.22 -26.15
N SER A 190 4.59 -2.47 -26.51
CA SER A 190 5.60 -3.52 -26.50
C SER A 190 5.47 -4.38 -27.76
N ILE A 191 6.46 -5.20 -28.03
CA ILE A 191 6.46 -6.12 -29.16
C ILE A 191 6.57 -7.52 -28.59
N CYS A 192 5.72 -8.43 -29.06
CA CYS A 192 5.83 -9.83 -28.70
C CYS A 192 7.14 -10.39 -29.26
N PRO A 193 8.04 -10.95 -28.43
CA PRO A 193 9.31 -11.48 -28.91
C PRO A 193 9.18 -12.78 -29.72
N ILE A 194 7.98 -13.38 -29.76
CA ILE A 194 7.70 -14.64 -30.44
C ILE A 194 7.07 -14.38 -31.80
N THR A 195 5.99 -13.60 -31.82
CA THR A 195 5.20 -13.35 -33.04
C THR A 195 5.60 -12.07 -33.76
N GLY A 196 6.35 -11.17 -33.09
CA GLY A 196 6.62 -9.83 -33.60
C GLY A 196 5.41 -8.88 -33.55
N ASP A 197 4.27 -9.33 -33.00
CA ASP A 197 3.06 -8.50 -32.92
C ASP A 197 3.31 -7.27 -32.03
N ARG A 198 2.85 -6.11 -32.48
CA ARG A 198 2.80 -4.92 -31.64
C ARG A 198 1.65 -5.03 -30.64
N LEU A 199 1.97 -4.89 -29.36
CA LEU A 199 1.05 -4.87 -28.23
C LEU A 199 0.94 -3.43 -27.72
N PRO A 200 -0.04 -2.64 -28.20
CA PRO A 200 -0.20 -1.26 -27.79
C PRO A 200 -0.61 -1.15 -26.32
N LYS A 201 -0.34 -0.02 -25.71
CA LYS A 201 -0.80 0.30 -24.35
C LYS A 201 -2.32 0.08 -24.24
N GLY A 202 -2.72 -0.68 -23.23
CA GLY A 202 -4.11 -1.00 -22.95
C GLY A 202 -4.64 -2.24 -23.68
N SER A 203 -3.86 -2.88 -24.56
CA SER A 203 -4.25 -4.16 -25.16
C SER A 203 -4.09 -5.32 -24.19
N GLU A 204 -4.84 -6.39 -24.44
CA GLU A 204 -4.65 -7.66 -23.74
C GLU A 204 -3.35 -8.33 -24.18
N GLY A 205 -2.64 -8.91 -23.22
CA GLY A 205 -1.44 -9.70 -23.43
C GLY A 205 -1.29 -10.75 -22.34
N TYR A 206 -0.32 -11.64 -22.48
CA TYR A 206 -0.08 -12.71 -21.52
C TYR A 206 1.35 -12.64 -20.99
N LEU A 207 1.52 -12.80 -19.68
CA LEU A 207 2.83 -12.99 -19.06
C LEU A 207 3.15 -14.48 -19.01
N ALA A 208 4.27 -14.89 -19.61
CA ALA A 208 4.82 -16.22 -19.42
C ALA A 208 5.47 -16.33 -18.02
N LEU A 209 5.05 -17.31 -17.23
CA LEU A 209 5.56 -17.58 -15.90
C LEU A 209 6.69 -18.62 -15.99
N TYR A 210 7.85 -18.34 -15.41
CA TYR A 210 9.00 -19.26 -15.37
C TYR A 210 9.34 -19.63 -13.92
N PRO A 211 10.06 -20.75 -13.68
CA PRO A 211 10.58 -21.10 -12.36
C PRO A 211 11.56 -20.05 -11.80
N ASP A 212 12.31 -19.39 -12.69
CA ASP A 212 13.14 -18.25 -12.35
C ASP A 212 12.32 -16.95 -12.52
N PRO A 213 12.04 -16.21 -11.43
CA PRO A 213 11.22 -14.98 -11.48
C PRO A 213 11.91 -13.82 -12.20
N SER A 214 13.21 -13.94 -12.53
CA SER A 214 13.94 -12.92 -13.28
C SER A 214 13.55 -12.85 -14.76
N ARG A 215 13.03 -13.97 -15.31
CA ARG A 215 12.61 -14.07 -16.71
C ARG A 215 11.14 -13.67 -16.83
N ASN A 216 10.89 -12.49 -17.39
CA ASN A 216 9.54 -11.98 -17.61
C ASN A 216 9.35 -11.65 -19.09
N ILE A 217 8.46 -12.38 -19.76
CA ILE A 217 8.20 -12.19 -21.19
C ILE A 217 6.70 -11.97 -21.37
N ILE A 218 6.34 -10.84 -21.99
CA ILE A 218 4.97 -10.55 -22.40
C ILE A 218 4.79 -11.05 -23.83
N VAL A 219 3.75 -11.84 -24.06
CA VAL A 219 3.46 -12.45 -25.36
C VAL A 219 2.07 -12.04 -25.84
N SER A 220 1.90 -12.03 -27.16
CA SER A 220 0.60 -11.75 -27.76
C SER A 220 -0.35 -12.93 -27.54
N PRO A 221 -1.68 -12.70 -27.62
CA PRO A 221 -2.66 -13.77 -27.55
C PRO A 221 -2.43 -14.91 -28.55
N ARG A 222 -1.77 -14.62 -29.68
CA ARG A 222 -1.46 -15.60 -30.72
C ARG A 222 -0.33 -16.56 -30.34
N ALA A 223 0.57 -16.13 -29.46
CA ALA A 223 1.68 -16.94 -28.99
C ALA A 223 1.29 -17.95 -27.91
N VAL A 224 0.09 -17.80 -27.33
CA VAL A 224 -0.42 -18.67 -26.27
C VAL A 224 -1.21 -19.80 -26.93
N PRO A 225 -0.97 -21.07 -26.56
CA PRO A 225 -1.79 -22.17 -27.03
C PRO A 225 -3.25 -21.94 -26.64
N SER A 226 -4.12 -21.76 -27.63
CA SER A 226 -5.56 -21.77 -27.43
C SER A 226 -6.01 -23.19 -27.11
N ARG A 227 -7.03 -23.31 -26.26
CA ARG A 227 -7.63 -24.59 -25.86
C ARG A 227 -8.67 -25.05 -26.88
#